data_AF-A0A2N5DPE7-F1
#
_entry.id   AF-A0A2N5DPE7-F1
#
_cell.length_a   1.000
_cell.length_b   1.000
_cell.length_c   1.000
_cell.angle_alpha   90.00
_cell.angle_beta   90.00
_cell.angle_gamma   90.00
#
_symmetry.space_group_name_H-M   'P 1'
#
loop_
_entity.id
_entity.type
_entity.pdbx_description
1 polymer ?
#
loop_
_entity_poly.entity_id
_entity_poly.type
_entity_poly.pdbx_seq_one_letter_code
_entity_poly.pdbx_strand_id
1 'polypeptide(L)'
;MNDQAADKPFLSDVQTLRARAREHLEDGALTPAYGGDVNKTIEILQTVLATELVCVLRYTLHSIIASGISSQGPKAEFAEHAKEEHAHALAVAERITQLGGTPNFSPEGLATRSASQYVEGENLIDMIKENLIAERIAVEHYRELIRYFGDDDPTTRVMLEGILAVEEEHADDMHDLLVAHEGTPMLEDA
;
A
#
# COMPACT_ATOMS: atom_id res chain seq x y z
N MET A 1 -23.03 -41.46 -29.74
CA MET A 1 -23.34 -40.06 -29.41
C MET A 1 -23.05 -39.90 -27.94
N ASN A 2 -21.92 -39.27 -27.62
CA ASN A 2 -21.42 -39.14 -26.26
C ASN A 2 -21.39 -37.63 -25.97
N ASP A 3 -22.37 -37.15 -25.23
CA ASP A 3 -22.41 -35.77 -24.78
C ASP A 3 -22.90 -35.75 -23.34
N GLN A 4 -21.95 -35.91 -22.42
CA GLN A 4 -22.11 -35.56 -21.01
C GLN A 4 -21.05 -34.50 -20.73
N ALA A 5 -21.32 -33.28 -21.17
CA ALA A 5 -20.78 -32.11 -20.51
C ALA A 5 -21.33 -32.13 -19.08
N ALA A 6 -20.53 -32.65 -18.15
CA ALA A 6 -20.85 -32.60 -16.73
C ALA A 6 -20.87 -31.12 -16.32
N ASP A 7 -22.08 -30.61 -16.10
CA ASP A 7 -22.39 -29.30 -15.56
C ASP A 7 -21.78 -29.22 -14.15
N LYS A 8 -20.55 -28.71 -14.05
CA LYS A 8 -19.89 -28.51 -12.76
C LYS A 8 -20.66 -27.37 -12.06
N PRO A 9 -21.19 -27.59 -10.84
CA PRO A 9 -21.91 -26.54 -10.14
C PRO A 9 -20.98 -25.33 -9.91
N PHE A 10 -21.53 -24.12 -10.11
CA PHE A 10 -20.83 -22.85 -9.93
C PHE A 10 -20.20 -22.68 -8.54
N LEU A 11 -20.76 -23.33 -7.51
CA LEU A 11 -20.27 -23.31 -6.13
C LEU A 11 -20.10 -24.73 -5.58
N SER A 12 -19.10 -24.91 -4.71
CA SER A 12 -18.97 -26.10 -3.87
C SER A 12 -20.17 -26.22 -2.92
N ASP A 13 -20.61 -27.44 -2.63
CA ASP A 13 -21.68 -27.66 -1.67
C ASP A 13 -21.25 -27.30 -0.23
N VAL A 14 -22.22 -26.85 0.58
CA VAL A 14 -21.98 -26.36 1.95
C VAL A 14 -21.48 -27.45 2.89
N GLN A 15 -21.83 -28.72 2.67
CA GLN A 15 -21.37 -29.82 3.53
C GLN A 15 -19.87 -30.05 3.31
N THR A 16 -19.40 -30.05 2.06
CA THR A 16 -18.00 -30.14 1.69
C THR A 16 -17.19 -28.93 2.20
N LEU A 17 -17.75 -27.71 2.13
CA LEU A 17 -17.09 -26.53 2.71
C LEU A 17 -16.92 -26.67 4.24
N ARG A 18 -17.97 -27.13 4.94
CA ARG A 18 -17.91 -27.37 6.40
C ARG A 18 -16.99 -28.52 6.78
N ALA A 19 -16.82 -29.52 5.93
CA ALA A 19 -15.88 -30.62 6.17
C ALA A 19 -14.44 -30.10 6.06
N ARG A 20 -14.10 -29.43 4.93
CA ARG A 20 -12.78 -28.81 4.72
C ARG A 20 -12.41 -27.83 5.84
N ALA A 21 -13.35 -26.98 6.27
CA ALA A 21 -13.10 -26.03 7.36
C ALA A 21 -12.75 -26.72 8.70
N ARG A 22 -13.22 -27.94 8.95
CA ARG A 22 -12.87 -28.70 10.16
C ARG A 22 -11.53 -29.41 10.05
N GLU A 23 -11.13 -29.77 8.83
CA GLU A 23 -9.87 -30.45 8.53
C GLU A 23 -8.67 -29.50 8.61
N HIS A 24 -8.87 -28.22 8.27
CA HIS A 24 -7.82 -27.21 8.13
C HIS A 24 -7.94 -26.07 9.16
N LEU A 25 -8.24 -26.39 10.42
CA LEU A 25 -8.45 -25.36 11.45
C LEU A 25 -7.15 -24.60 11.79
N GLU A 26 -6.01 -25.26 11.65
CA GLU A 26 -4.68 -24.74 11.90
C GLU A 26 -4.21 -23.71 10.86
N ASP A 27 -4.82 -23.68 9.67
CA ASP A 27 -4.43 -22.80 8.56
C ASP A 27 -5.04 -21.38 8.71
N GLY A 28 -5.82 -21.14 9.76
CA GLY A 28 -6.37 -19.82 10.08
C GLY A 28 -7.33 -19.31 9.01
N ALA A 29 -7.03 -18.12 8.46
CA ALA A 29 -7.85 -17.50 7.40
C ALA A 29 -7.56 -18.08 6.01
N LEU A 30 -6.48 -18.85 5.86
CA LEU A 30 -6.13 -19.47 4.59
C LEU A 30 -7.03 -20.69 4.36
N THR A 31 -7.57 -20.79 3.15
CA THR A 31 -8.38 -21.95 2.74
C THR A 31 -7.83 -22.55 1.45
N PRO A 32 -8.15 -23.81 1.13
CA PRO A 32 -7.75 -24.40 -0.16
C PRO A 32 -8.29 -23.69 -1.41
N ALA A 33 -9.16 -22.68 -1.25
CA ALA A 33 -9.67 -21.86 -2.33
C ALA A 33 -8.86 -20.57 -2.57
N TYR A 34 -7.82 -20.30 -1.77
CA TYR A 34 -6.89 -19.20 -2.03
C TYR A 34 -6.18 -19.41 -3.37
N GLY A 35 -6.27 -18.43 -4.27
CA GLY A 35 -5.78 -18.55 -5.65
C GLY A 35 -4.29 -18.23 -5.82
N GLY A 36 -3.72 -17.46 -4.90
CA GLY A 36 -2.33 -17.01 -4.97
C GLY A 36 -1.29 -17.98 -4.39
N ASP A 37 -0.01 -17.67 -4.62
CA ASP A 37 1.11 -18.25 -3.87
C ASP A 37 1.30 -17.46 -2.57
N VAL A 38 1.07 -18.12 -1.43
CA VAL A 38 1.16 -17.51 -0.09
C VAL A 38 2.55 -16.94 0.19
N ASN A 39 3.61 -17.68 -0.14
CA ASN A 39 4.98 -17.24 0.12
C ASN A 39 5.34 -16.04 -0.75
N LYS A 40 4.94 -16.08 -2.03
CA LYS A 40 5.19 -14.95 -2.93
C LYS A 40 4.38 -13.72 -2.52
N THR A 41 3.14 -13.90 -2.08
CA THR A 41 2.29 -12.82 -1.57
C THR A 41 2.93 -12.17 -0.35
N ILE A 42 3.38 -12.97 0.63
CA ILE A 42 4.06 -12.45 1.81
C ILE A 42 5.34 -11.70 1.41
N GLU A 43 6.15 -12.23 0.49
CA GLU A 43 7.36 -11.55 0.01
C GLU A 43 7.05 -10.16 -0.55
N ILE A 44 6.03 -10.06 -1.42
CA ILE A 44 5.59 -8.79 -2.00
C ILE A 44 5.10 -7.84 -0.90
N LEU A 45 4.26 -8.31 0.01
CA LEU A 45 3.72 -7.48 1.09
C LEU A 45 4.80 -7.02 2.07
N GLN A 46 5.92 -7.74 2.23
CA GLN A 46 7.06 -7.27 3.02
C GLN A 46 7.76 -6.06 2.36
N THR A 47 7.79 -6.00 1.04
CA THR A 47 8.26 -4.81 0.30
C THR A 47 7.28 -3.65 0.45
N VAL A 48 5.97 -3.92 0.38
CA VAL A 48 4.95 -2.89 0.65
C VAL A 48 5.09 -2.35 2.07
N LEU A 49 5.13 -3.23 3.09
CA LEU A 49 5.30 -2.82 4.49
C LEU A 49 6.56 -1.97 4.70
N ALA A 50 7.68 -2.37 4.08
CA ALA A 50 8.91 -1.60 4.17
C ALA A 50 8.78 -0.21 3.53
N THR A 51 8.01 -0.10 2.45
CA THR A 51 7.74 1.16 1.74
C THR A 51 6.95 2.11 2.62
N GLU A 52 5.82 1.66 3.17
CA GLU A 52 4.98 2.46 4.07
C GLU A 52 5.75 2.92 5.31
N LEU A 53 6.57 2.03 5.91
CA LEU A 53 7.40 2.40 7.05
C LEU A 53 8.44 3.47 6.70
N VAL A 54 9.01 3.45 5.49
CA VAL A 54 9.91 4.52 5.03
C VAL A 54 9.14 5.82 4.83
N CYS A 55 7.93 5.77 4.26
CA CYS A 55 7.07 6.94 4.08
C CYS A 55 6.66 7.56 5.42
N VAL A 56 6.24 6.76 6.41
CA VAL A 56 5.97 7.22 7.80
C VAL A 56 7.15 8.01 8.33
N LEU A 57 8.37 7.47 8.23
CA LEU A 57 9.56 8.11 8.77
C LEU A 57 9.87 9.42 8.02
N ARG A 58 9.76 9.42 6.68
CA ARG A 58 10.01 10.61 5.84
C ARG A 58 9.02 11.73 6.14
N TYR A 59 7.71 11.45 6.11
CA TYR A 59 6.68 12.43 6.43
C TYR A 59 6.78 12.93 7.87
N THR A 60 7.07 12.04 8.83
CA THR A 60 7.31 12.44 10.22
C THR A 60 8.46 13.44 10.30
N LEU A 61 9.60 13.15 9.65
CA LEU A 61 10.72 14.08 9.60
C LEU A 61 10.29 15.43 8.99
N HIS A 62 9.71 15.42 7.79
CA HIS A 62 9.31 16.63 7.07
C HIS A 62 8.34 17.48 7.90
N SER A 63 7.36 16.85 8.58
CA SER A 63 6.43 17.55 9.47
C SER A 63 7.10 18.27 10.64
N ILE A 64 8.29 17.83 11.06
CA ILE A 64 9.04 18.42 12.16
C ILE A 64 9.96 19.52 11.63
N ILE A 65 10.76 19.22 10.61
CA ILE A 65 11.86 20.08 10.17
C ILE A 65 11.44 21.17 9.19
N ALA A 66 10.28 21.05 8.56
CA ALA A 66 9.74 22.09 7.69
C ALA A 66 9.66 23.43 8.45
N SER A 67 10.19 24.47 7.84
CA SER A 67 10.37 25.79 8.44
C SER A 67 10.20 26.90 7.40
N GLY A 68 9.99 28.14 7.86
CA GLY A 68 9.67 29.29 7.00
C GLY A 68 8.28 29.86 7.28
N ILE A 69 8.00 31.04 6.72
CA ILE A 69 6.76 31.80 7.00
C ILE A 69 5.51 31.04 6.52
N SER A 70 5.63 30.29 5.41
CA SER A 70 4.52 29.55 4.79
C SER A 70 4.46 28.07 5.19
N SER A 71 5.25 27.62 6.18
CA SER A 71 5.38 26.18 6.44
C SER A 71 4.24 25.56 7.24
N GLN A 72 3.37 26.35 7.89
CA GLN A 72 2.37 25.81 8.81
C GLN A 72 1.36 24.87 8.13
N GLY A 73 0.91 25.19 6.91
CA GLY A 73 0.04 24.33 6.11
C GLY A 73 0.72 23.01 5.75
N PRO A 74 1.83 23.04 4.99
CA PRO A 74 2.59 21.83 4.64
C PRO A 74 2.98 20.96 5.83
N LYS A 75 3.33 21.56 6.98
CA LYS A 75 3.65 20.81 8.21
C LYS A 75 2.47 19.99 8.72
N ALA A 76 1.27 20.57 8.69
CA ALA A 76 0.06 19.88 9.11
C ALA A 76 -0.24 18.73 8.16
N GLU A 77 -0.11 18.97 6.85
CA GLU A 77 -0.30 17.95 5.81
C GLU A 77 0.67 16.78 5.96
N PHE A 78 1.96 17.06 6.08
CA PHE A 78 2.98 16.03 6.31
C PHE A 78 2.72 15.23 7.59
N ALA A 79 2.16 15.86 8.63
CA ALA A 79 1.83 15.16 9.86
C ALA A 79 0.57 14.28 9.74
N GLU A 80 -0.35 14.61 8.84
CA GLU A 80 -1.52 13.78 8.55
C GLU A 80 -1.12 12.57 7.70
N HIS A 81 -0.40 12.81 6.60
CA HIS A 81 0.11 11.73 5.75
C HIS A 81 0.94 10.74 6.58
N ALA A 82 1.80 11.21 7.50
CA ALA A 82 2.56 10.33 8.38
C ALA A 82 1.68 9.36 9.21
N LYS A 83 0.45 9.75 9.57
CA LYS A 83 -0.50 8.88 10.29
C LYS A 83 -1.20 7.91 9.35
N GLU A 84 -1.56 8.36 8.16
CA GLU A 84 -2.23 7.55 7.13
C GLU A 84 -1.29 6.44 6.63
N GLU A 85 -0.04 6.79 6.34
CA GLU A 85 1.06 5.87 6.02
C GLU A 85 1.28 4.83 7.11
N HIS A 86 1.12 5.22 8.38
CA HIS A 86 1.21 4.29 9.50
C HIS A 86 -0.01 3.35 9.53
N ALA A 87 -1.20 3.85 9.20
CA ALA A 87 -2.38 3.02 9.07
C ALA A 87 -2.25 2.01 7.91
N HIS A 88 -1.67 2.41 6.78
CA HIS A 88 -1.33 1.53 5.66
C HIS A 88 -0.35 0.43 6.08
N ALA A 89 0.76 0.80 6.74
CA ALA A 89 1.73 -0.14 7.26
C ALA A 89 1.10 -1.20 8.18
N LEU A 90 0.18 -0.78 9.06
CA LEU A 90 -0.54 -1.69 9.95
C LEU A 90 -1.48 -2.63 9.18
N ALA A 91 -2.24 -2.12 8.22
CA ALA A 91 -3.13 -2.94 7.38
C ALA A 91 -2.34 -4.03 6.63
N VAL A 92 -1.20 -3.66 6.05
CA VAL A 92 -0.30 -4.59 5.34
C VAL A 92 0.30 -5.61 6.29
N ALA A 93 0.74 -5.18 7.48
CA ALA A 93 1.28 -6.08 8.50
C ALA A 93 0.24 -7.11 8.98
N GLU A 94 -0.99 -6.68 9.22
CA GLU A 94 -2.10 -7.57 9.55
C GLU A 94 -2.35 -8.57 8.44
N ARG A 95 -2.32 -8.12 7.17
CA ARG A 95 -2.51 -9.01 6.02
C ARG A 95 -1.41 -10.07 5.92
N ILE A 96 -0.15 -9.71 6.18
CA ILE A 96 0.96 -10.67 6.26
C ILE A 96 0.69 -11.74 7.31
N THR A 97 0.22 -11.35 8.51
CA THR A 97 -0.12 -12.30 9.58
C THR A 97 -1.31 -13.18 9.23
N GLN A 98 -2.35 -12.67 8.56
CA GLN A 98 -3.48 -13.48 8.09
C GLN A 98 -3.04 -14.59 7.11
N LEU A 99 -1.96 -14.37 6.38
CA LEU A 99 -1.36 -15.33 5.45
C LEU A 99 -0.33 -16.27 6.13
N GLY A 100 -0.16 -16.15 7.45
CA GLY A 100 0.78 -16.97 8.23
C GLY A 100 2.22 -16.45 8.27
N GLY A 101 2.47 -15.24 7.76
CA GLY A 101 3.78 -14.59 7.83
C GLY A 101 3.98 -13.76 9.10
N THR A 102 5.24 -13.41 9.37
CA THR A 102 5.61 -12.46 10.43
C THR A 102 6.03 -11.13 9.79
N PRO A 103 5.29 -10.02 10.01
CA PRO A 103 5.65 -8.73 9.42
C PRO A 103 6.98 -8.22 9.96
N ASN A 104 7.84 -7.71 9.07
CA ASN A 104 9.20 -7.31 9.43
C ASN A 104 9.34 -5.79 9.68
N PHE A 105 9.14 -5.40 10.93
CA PHE A 105 9.34 -4.02 11.42
C PHE A 105 10.79 -3.69 11.78
N SER A 106 11.75 -4.60 11.52
CA SER A 106 13.15 -4.32 11.86
C SER A 106 13.66 -3.11 11.07
N PRO A 107 14.29 -2.12 11.72
CA PRO A 107 14.95 -1.02 11.02
C PRO A 107 16.14 -1.51 10.19
N GLU A 108 16.70 -2.67 10.55
CA GLU A 108 17.77 -3.29 9.78
C GLU A 108 17.25 -3.74 8.40
N GLY A 109 17.91 -3.24 7.36
CA GLY A 109 17.56 -3.51 5.97
C GLY A 109 16.26 -2.83 5.49
N LEU A 110 15.63 -1.97 6.30
CA LEU A 110 14.36 -1.34 5.94
C LEU A 110 14.43 -0.61 4.60
N ALA A 111 15.40 0.29 4.44
CA ALA A 111 15.60 1.06 3.20
C ALA A 111 15.90 0.16 1.99
N THR A 112 16.53 -1.01 2.18
CA THR A 112 16.82 -1.93 1.06
C THR A 112 15.63 -2.75 0.63
N ARG A 113 14.61 -2.89 1.49
CA ARG A 113 13.36 -3.61 1.19
C ARG A 113 12.28 -2.69 0.61
N SER A 114 12.37 -1.40 0.88
CA SER A 114 11.43 -0.36 0.42
C SER A 114 11.56 -0.08 -1.08
N ALA A 115 10.44 0.15 -1.74
CA ALA A 115 10.40 0.71 -3.10
C ALA A 115 10.64 2.23 -3.12
N SER A 116 10.27 2.92 -2.03
CA SER A 116 10.46 4.37 -1.87
C SER A 116 11.80 4.70 -1.19
N GLN A 117 12.34 5.88 -1.48
CA GLN A 117 13.53 6.41 -0.82
C GLN A 117 13.20 7.20 0.46
N TYR A 118 14.18 7.27 1.35
CA TYR A 118 14.20 8.18 2.49
C TYR A 118 15.09 9.38 2.13
N VAL A 119 14.47 10.48 1.70
CA VAL A 119 15.16 11.73 1.34
C VAL A 119 14.65 12.83 2.26
N GLU A 120 15.57 13.57 2.90
CA GLU A 120 15.24 14.57 3.93
C GLU A 120 14.83 15.95 3.35
N GLY A 121 15.30 16.27 2.13
CA GLY A 121 15.16 17.59 1.50
C GLY A 121 16.02 18.68 2.13
N GLU A 122 16.48 19.67 1.34
CA GLU A 122 17.29 20.78 1.87
C GLU A 122 16.45 21.97 2.34
N ASN A 123 15.23 22.10 1.81
CA ASN A 123 14.29 23.16 2.14
C ASN A 123 12.84 22.69 1.96
N LEU A 124 11.87 23.53 2.32
CA LEU A 124 10.44 23.18 2.26
C LEU A 124 9.98 22.73 0.87
N ILE A 125 10.48 23.36 -0.20
CA ILE A 125 10.09 23.03 -1.57
C ILE A 125 10.67 21.70 -2.00
N ASP A 126 11.92 21.41 -1.59
CA ASP A 126 12.51 20.11 -1.84
C ASP A 126 11.73 19.01 -1.10
N MET A 127 11.33 19.23 0.15
CA MET A 127 10.50 18.27 0.90
C MET A 127 9.18 17.95 0.20
N ILE A 128 8.48 18.97 -0.34
CA ILE A 128 7.25 18.79 -1.11
C ILE A 128 7.52 17.98 -2.38
N LYS A 129 8.60 18.29 -3.11
CA LYS A 129 8.97 17.58 -4.34
C LYS A 129 9.35 16.13 -4.08
N GLU A 130 10.15 15.86 -3.05
CA GLU A 130 10.54 14.49 -2.69
C GLU A 130 9.35 13.65 -2.25
N ASN A 131 8.41 14.23 -1.49
CA ASN A 131 7.15 13.55 -1.17
C ASN A 131 6.32 13.29 -2.44
N LEU A 132 6.12 14.28 -3.31
CA LEU A 132 5.39 14.07 -4.57
C LEU A 132 6.02 12.97 -5.46
N ILE A 133 7.35 12.91 -5.53
CA ILE A 133 8.06 11.87 -6.27
C ILE A 133 7.77 10.50 -5.65
N ALA A 134 7.86 10.40 -4.32
CA ALA A 134 7.57 9.16 -3.60
C ALA A 134 6.11 8.70 -3.81
N GLU A 135 5.12 9.59 -3.74
CA GLU A 135 3.72 9.22 -3.93
C GLU A 135 3.44 8.75 -5.35
N ARG A 136 4.07 9.37 -6.35
CA ARG A 136 3.93 8.90 -7.73
C ARG A 136 4.51 7.49 -7.92
N ILE A 137 5.62 7.19 -7.25
CA ILE A 137 6.20 5.83 -7.25
C ILE A 137 5.23 4.86 -6.56
N ALA A 138 4.66 5.23 -5.40
CA ALA A 138 3.70 4.41 -4.66
C ALA A 138 2.44 4.13 -5.50
N VAL A 139 1.86 5.16 -6.12
CA VAL A 139 0.69 5.05 -7.01
C VAL A 139 0.95 4.10 -8.19
N GLU A 140 2.09 4.22 -8.86
CA GLU A 140 2.45 3.31 -9.96
C GLU A 140 2.62 1.87 -9.45
N HIS A 141 3.33 1.70 -8.34
CA HIS A 141 3.57 0.39 -7.73
C HIS A 141 2.27 -0.29 -7.31
N TYR A 142 1.37 0.43 -6.64
CA TYR A 142 0.10 -0.13 -6.19
C TYR A 142 -0.82 -0.52 -7.34
N ARG A 143 -0.85 0.25 -8.43
CA ARG A 143 -1.58 -0.15 -9.64
C ARG A 143 -1.04 -1.45 -10.24
N GLU A 144 0.26 -1.69 -10.20
CA GLU A 144 0.85 -2.97 -10.62
C GLU A 144 0.46 -4.12 -9.69
N LEU A 145 0.53 -3.91 -8.38
CA LEU A 145 0.17 -4.93 -7.39
C LEU A 145 -1.31 -5.28 -7.42
N ILE A 146 -2.21 -4.30 -7.58
CA ILE A 146 -3.65 -4.53 -7.72
C ILE A 146 -3.95 -5.42 -8.92
N ARG A 147 -3.29 -5.17 -10.07
CA ARG A 147 -3.40 -6.04 -11.25
C ARG A 147 -2.83 -7.43 -11.01
N TYR A 148 -1.72 -7.52 -10.27
CA TYR A 148 -1.07 -8.79 -9.94
C TYR A 148 -1.97 -9.68 -9.07
N PHE A 149 -2.55 -9.13 -7.98
CA PHE A 149 -3.39 -9.90 -7.07
C PHE A 149 -4.75 -10.25 -7.68
N GLY A 150 -5.31 -9.36 -8.51
CA GLY A 150 -6.46 -9.65 -9.36
C GLY A 150 -7.57 -10.42 -8.64
N ASP A 151 -8.05 -11.49 -9.26
CA ASP A 151 -9.07 -12.37 -8.68
C ASP A 151 -8.49 -13.51 -7.82
N ASP A 152 -7.16 -13.66 -7.80
CA ASP A 152 -6.46 -14.71 -7.06
C ASP A 152 -6.34 -14.39 -5.55
N ASP A 153 -6.22 -13.10 -5.21
CA ASP A 153 -6.32 -12.60 -3.84
C ASP A 153 -7.14 -11.29 -3.76
N PRO A 154 -8.47 -11.37 -3.78
CA PRO A 154 -9.34 -10.20 -3.72
C PRO A 154 -9.24 -9.43 -2.39
N THR A 155 -8.79 -10.07 -1.31
CA THR A 155 -8.67 -9.40 -0.01
C THR A 155 -7.47 -8.45 -0.02
N THR A 156 -6.32 -8.94 -0.48
CA THR A 156 -5.13 -8.09 -0.66
C THR A 156 -5.38 -7.02 -1.72
N ARG A 157 -6.05 -7.36 -2.83
CA ARG A 157 -6.42 -6.37 -3.86
C ARG A 157 -7.22 -5.21 -3.29
N VAL A 158 -8.31 -5.49 -2.57
CA VAL A 158 -9.18 -4.45 -2.00
C VAL A 158 -8.45 -3.59 -0.96
N MET A 159 -7.58 -4.19 -0.15
CA MET A 159 -6.73 -3.44 0.78
C MET A 159 -5.82 -2.45 0.03
N LEU A 160 -5.15 -2.91 -1.03
CA LEU A 160 -4.26 -2.07 -1.83
C LEU A 160 -5.02 -1.02 -2.66
N GLU A 161 -6.24 -1.29 -3.12
CA GLU A 161 -7.12 -0.30 -3.75
C GLU A 161 -7.46 0.84 -2.77
N GLY A 162 -7.68 0.51 -1.49
CA GLY A 162 -7.91 1.51 -0.44
C GLY A 162 -6.67 2.38 -0.20
N ILE A 163 -5.49 1.76 -0.09
CA ILE A 163 -4.21 2.48 0.06
C ILE A 163 -3.96 3.37 -1.15
N LEU A 164 -4.12 2.84 -2.37
CA LEU A 164 -3.95 3.59 -3.62
C LEU A 164 -4.81 4.86 -3.66
N ALA A 165 -6.07 4.78 -3.21
CA ALA A 165 -6.95 5.95 -3.21
C ALA A 165 -6.41 7.08 -2.32
N VAL A 166 -5.81 6.74 -1.18
CA VAL A 166 -5.18 7.70 -0.27
C VAL A 166 -3.88 8.22 -0.87
N GLU A 167 -3.05 7.38 -1.49
CA GLU A 167 -1.81 7.86 -2.13
C GLU A 167 -2.06 8.79 -3.33
N GLU A 168 -3.17 8.59 -4.05
CA GLU A 168 -3.59 9.51 -5.10
C GLU A 168 -4.01 10.88 -4.53
N GLU A 169 -4.64 10.91 -3.36
CA GLU A 169 -4.94 12.14 -2.60
C GLU A 169 -3.64 12.81 -2.13
N HIS A 170 -2.73 12.07 -1.49
CA HIS A 170 -1.44 12.60 -1.07
C HIS A 170 -0.65 13.24 -2.21
N ALA A 171 -0.63 12.59 -3.39
CA ALA A 171 0.04 13.11 -4.56
C ALA A 171 -0.60 14.43 -5.06
N ASP A 172 -1.93 14.54 -5.02
CA ASP A 172 -2.66 15.75 -5.38
C ASP A 172 -2.34 16.89 -4.40
N ASP A 173 -2.35 16.63 -3.09
CA ASP A 173 -2.02 17.61 -2.06
C ASP A 173 -0.59 18.14 -2.20
N MET A 174 0.39 17.27 -2.46
CA MET A 174 1.77 17.69 -2.69
C MET A 174 1.91 18.52 -3.96
N HIS A 175 1.18 18.17 -5.01
CA HIS A 175 1.14 18.93 -6.25
C HIS A 175 0.53 20.32 -6.02
N ASP A 176 -0.60 20.41 -5.32
CA ASP A 176 -1.27 21.68 -5.02
C ASP A 176 -0.40 22.62 -4.17
N LEU A 177 0.32 22.07 -3.18
CA LEU A 177 1.29 22.84 -2.40
C LEU A 177 2.43 23.38 -3.28
N LEU A 178 2.89 22.60 -4.27
CA LEU A 178 3.93 23.02 -5.21
C LEU A 178 3.43 24.11 -6.16
N VAL A 179 2.23 23.94 -6.73
CA VAL A 179 1.59 24.93 -7.61
C VAL A 179 1.34 26.25 -6.86
N ALA A 180 0.82 26.19 -5.63
CA ALA A 180 0.60 27.36 -4.79
C ALA A 180 1.90 28.13 -4.51
N HIS A 181 3.04 27.44 -4.45
CA HIS A 181 4.35 28.09 -4.31
C HIS A 181 4.83 28.75 -5.60
N GLU A 182 4.69 28.09 -6.75
CA GLU A 182 5.19 28.58 -8.04
C GLU A 182 4.33 29.71 -8.63
N GLY A 183 3.07 29.84 -8.19
CA GLY A 183 2.15 30.88 -8.67
C GLY A 183 1.63 30.62 -10.08
N THR A 184 1.83 29.41 -10.60
CA THR A 184 1.38 28.95 -11.90
C THR A 184 -0.10 28.52 -11.82
N PRO A 185 -0.98 28.85 -12.78
CA PRO A 185 -2.32 28.31 -12.80
C PRO A 185 -2.30 26.78 -13.01
N MET A 186 -3.28 26.08 -12.43
CA MET A 186 -3.46 24.63 -12.58
C MET A 186 -3.49 24.22 -14.06
N LEU A 187 -2.55 23.36 -14.45
CA LEU A 187 -2.38 22.71 -15.77
C LEU A 187 -2.56 23.67 -16.97
N GLU A 188 -1.45 24.07 -17.61
CA GLU A 188 -1.55 24.48 -19.01
C GLU A 188 -2.04 23.28 -19.83
N ASP A 189 -3.09 23.46 -20.63
CA ASP A 189 -3.67 22.42 -21.49
C ASP A 189 -2.56 21.66 -22.22
N ALA A 190 -2.58 20.32 -22.05
CA ALA A 190 -1.56 19.36 -22.49
C ALA A 190 -1.13 19.46 -23.96
#